data_AF-A0A645C8H5-F1
#
_entry.id   AF-A0A645C8H5-F1
#
_cell.length_a   1.000
_cell.length_b   1.000
_cell.length_c   1.000
_cell.angle_alpha   90.00
_cell.angle_beta   90.00
_cell.angle_gamma   90.00
#
_symmetry.space_group_name_H-M   'P 1'
#
loop_
_entity.id
_entity.type
_entity.pdbx_description
1 polymer ?
#
loop_
_entity_poly.entity_id
_entity_poly.type
_entity_poly.pdbx_seq_one_letter_code
_entity_poly.pdbx_strand_id
1 'polypeptide(L)'
;MHEAALKHNQLVIKVQQAGRKFAKKSMVLGAGSCGVCPSCTKPDGEPCRYPDLAVTSMETCGVDVSTLARTCGLKYINGKDTVTYFGILLYDAET
;
A
#
# COMPACT_ATOMS: atom_id res chain seq x y z
N MET A 1 -9.78 10.57 9.80
CA MET A 1 -8.87 9.41 9.60
C MET A 1 -9.38 8.45 8.53
N HIS A 2 -10.61 7.95 8.61
CA HIS A 2 -11.14 6.98 7.64
C HIS A 2 -11.12 7.46 6.17
N GLU A 3 -11.56 8.69 5.89
CA GLU A 3 -11.52 9.24 4.52
C GLU A 3 -10.10 9.33 3.94
N ALA A 4 -9.11 9.73 4.75
CA ALA A 4 -7.72 9.82 4.33
C ALA A 4 -7.14 8.42 4.00
N ALA A 5 -7.50 7.40 4.78
CA ALA A 5 -7.13 6.01 4.49
C ALA A 5 -7.72 5.54 3.15
N LEU A 6 -8.99 5.84 2.87
CA LEU A 6 -9.62 5.50 1.59
C LEU A 6 -8.93 6.19 0.41
N LYS A 7 -8.62 7.50 0.54
CA LYS A 7 -7.87 8.24 -0.49
C LYS A 7 -6.49 7.65 -0.71
N HIS A 8 -5.78 7.26 0.36
CA HIS A 8 -4.49 6.58 0.25
C HIS A 8 -4.62 5.23 -0.47
N ASN A 9 -5.59 4.39 -0.11
CA ASN A 9 -5.80 3.09 -0.76
C ASN A 9 -6.12 3.23 -2.25
N GLN A 10 -6.95 4.20 -2.62
CA GLN A 10 -7.23 4.52 -4.02
C GLN A 10 -5.97 4.98 -4.77
N LEU A 11 -5.14 5.81 -4.14
CA LEU A 11 -3.87 6.24 -4.73
C LEU A 11 -2.93 5.04 -4.94
N VAL A 12 -2.81 4.16 -3.96
CA VAL A 12 -1.95 2.96 -4.04
C VAL A 12 -2.37 2.04 -5.19
N ILE A 13 -3.67 1.82 -5.41
CA ILE A 13 -4.16 1.06 -6.56
C ILE A 13 -3.79 1.72 -7.88
N LYS A 14 -3.95 3.06 -7.99
CA LYS A 14 -3.57 3.82 -9.19
C LYS A 14 -2.06 3.73 -9.45
N VAL A 15 -1.23 3.85 -8.42
CA VAL A 15 0.23 3.68 -8.52
C VAL A 15 0.57 2.26 -8.94
N GLN A 16 -0.12 1.24 -8.46
CA GLN A 16 0.12 -0.15 -8.87
C GLN A 16 -0.19 -0.37 -10.35
N GLN A 17 -1.32 0.15 -10.81
CA GLN A 17 -1.69 0.08 -12.23
C GLN A 17 -0.69 0.84 -13.12
N ALA A 18 -0.20 2.00 -12.68
CA ALA A 18 0.84 2.74 -13.38
C ALA A 18 2.19 1.99 -13.37
N GLY A 19 2.57 1.43 -12.22
CA GLY A 19 3.79 0.62 -12.06
C GLY A 19 3.82 -0.59 -12.99
N ARG A 20 2.69 -1.30 -13.14
CA ARG A 20 2.55 -2.43 -14.08
C ARG A 20 2.74 -2.03 -15.55
N LYS A 21 2.46 -0.77 -15.90
CA LYS A 21 2.74 -0.22 -17.24
C LYS A 21 4.19 0.20 -17.40
N PHE A 22 4.83 0.62 -16.30
CA PHE A 22 6.21 1.07 -16.26
C PHE A 22 7.21 -0.09 -16.28
N ALA A 23 7.01 -1.12 -15.44
CA ALA A 23 7.86 -2.29 -15.34
C ALA A 23 7.03 -3.57 -15.25
N LYS A 24 7.36 -4.57 -16.09
CA LYS A 24 6.64 -5.86 -16.15
C LYS A 24 6.57 -6.56 -14.80
N LYS A 25 7.66 -6.50 -14.03
CA LYS A 25 7.73 -6.99 -12.65
C LYS A 25 7.72 -5.79 -11.72
N SER A 26 6.53 -5.46 -11.24
CA SER A 26 6.35 -4.43 -10.24
C SER A 26 5.24 -4.81 -9.27
N MET A 27 5.37 -4.33 -8.04
CA MET A 27 4.35 -4.46 -7.02
C MET A 27 4.34 -3.21 -6.15
N VAL A 28 3.15 -2.87 -5.62
CA VAL A 28 3.03 -1.78 -4.65
C VAL A 28 2.59 -2.36 -3.33
N LEU A 29 3.27 -1.93 -2.27
CA LEU A 29 2.87 -2.17 -0.89
C LEU A 29 2.24 -0.89 -0.34
N GLY A 30 1.09 -1.03 0.31
CA GLY A 30 0.36 0.08 0.92
C GLY A 30 0.42 0.06 2.45
N ALA A 31 -0.56 0.67 3.10
CA ALA A 31 -0.72 0.67 4.55
C ALA A 31 -2.07 0.07 4.96
N GLY A 32 -2.06 -0.85 5.91
CA GLY A 32 -3.29 -1.49 6.42
C GLY A 32 -4.04 -2.33 5.38
N SER A 33 -5.37 -2.19 5.33
CA SER A 33 -6.24 -2.98 4.43
C SER A 33 -6.22 -2.47 2.99
N CYS A 34 -6.45 -3.35 2.01
CA CYS A 34 -6.32 -3.00 0.59
C CYS A 34 -7.35 -1.95 0.10
N GLY A 35 -8.50 -1.81 0.76
CA GLY A 35 -9.53 -0.83 0.41
C GLY A 35 -10.24 -1.04 -0.94
N VAL A 36 -10.02 -2.17 -1.61
CA VAL A 36 -10.60 -2.46 -2.94
C VAL A 36 -12.10 -2.78 -2.85
N CYS A 37 -12.50 -3.54 -1.84
CA CYS A 37 -13.88 -3.98 -1.64
C CYS A 37 -14.52 -3.26 -0.44
N PRO A 38 -15.85 -3.02 -0.45
CA PRO A 38 -16.54 -2.44 0.69
C PRO A 38 -16.47 -3.31 1.96
N SER A 39 -16.48 -4.64 1.78
CA SER A 39 -16.29 -5.63 2.84
C SER A 39 -15.37 -6.74 2.35
N CYS A 40 -14.39 -7.14 3.16
CA CYS A 40 -13.42 -8.16 2.80
C CYS A 40 -13.97 -9.55 3.11
N THR A 41 -13.81 -10.50 2.18
CA THR A 41 -14.22 -11.91 2.34
C THR A 41 -13.15 -12.77 3.02
N LYS A 42 -11.92 -12.26 3.17
CA LYS A 42 -10.82 -13.01 3.79
C LYS A 42 -11.03 -13.39 5.25
N PRO A 43 -11.63 -12.55 6.11
CA PRO A 43 -11.99 -12.94 7.47
C PRO A 43 -12.93 -14.15 7.54
N ASP A 44 -13.75 -14.36 6.50
CA ASP A 44 -14.70 -15.48 6.41
C ASP A 44 -14.06 -16.75 5.84
N GLY A 45 -12.75 -16.73 5.55
CA GLY A 45 -12.02 -17.85 4.94
C GLY A 45 -12.17 -17.94 3.42
N GLU A 46 -12.98 -17.06 2.82
CA GLU A 46 -13.30 -17.10 1.39
C GLU A 46 -12.20 -16.47 0.51
N PRO A 47 -12.13 -16.85 -0.79
CA PRO A 47 -11.21 -16.23 -1.74
C PRO A 47 -11.41 -14.72 -1.88
N CYS A 48 -10.34 -14.01 -2.27
CA CYS A 48 -10.46 -12.58 -2.58
C CYS A 48 -11.29 -12.42 -3.86
N ARG A 49 -12.25 -11.48 -3.86
CA ARG A 49 -13.05 -11.14 -5.05
C ARG A 49 -12.27 -10.40 -6.14
N TYR A 50 -11.16 -9.76 -5.78
CA TYR A 50 -10.34 -8.95 -6.68
C TYR A 50 -8.84 -9.22 -6.48
N PRO A 51 -8.36 -10.46 -6.70
CA PRO A 51 -6.99 -10.84 -6.39
C PRO A 51 -5.97 -9.99 -7.15
N ASP A 52 -6.24 -9.62 -8.41
CA ASP A 52 -5.34 -8.81 -9.23
C ASP A 52 -5.25 -7.34 -8.81
N LEU A 53 -6.19 -6.86 -7.99
CA LEU A 53 -6.18 -5.50 -7.44
C LEU A 53 -5.78 -5.47 -5.97
N ALA A 54 -5.67 -6.63 -5.33
CA ALA A 54 -5.33 -6.72 -3.93
C ALA A 54 -3.94 -6.14 -3.67
N VAL A 55 -3.84 -5.39 -2.57
CA VAL A 55 -2.61 -4.72 -2.15
C VAL A 55 -2.29 -5.22 -0.75
N THR A 56 -1.05 -5.66 -0.58
CA THR A 56 -0.50 -6.06 0.73
C THR A 56 0.06 -4.83 1.45
N SER A 57 -0.05 -4.80 2.77
CA SER A 57 0.58 -3.76 3.57
C SER A 57 2.09 -3.96 3.68
N MET A 58 2.84 -2.87 3.84
CA MET A 58 4.28 -2.90 4.09
C MET A 58 4.62 -3.73 5.33
N GLU A 59 3.86 -3.58 6.40
CA GLU A 59 4.07 -4.23 7.70
C GLU A 59 3.86 -5.76 7.61
N THR A 60 2.90 -6.20 6.78
CA THR A 60 2.66 -7.63 6.55
C THR A 60 3.85 -8.30 5.88
N CYS A 61 4.61 -7.55 5.08
CA CYS A 61 5.86 -8.01 4.45
C CYS A 61 7.09 -7.87 5.36
N GLY A 62 6.91 -7.49 6.64
CA GLY A 62 8.00 -7.35 7.61
C GLY A 62 8.76 -6.03 7.52
N VAL A 63 8.23 -5.02 6.80
CA VAL A 63 8.87 -3.71 6.70
C VAL A 63 8.59 -2.89 7.96
N ASP A 64 9.64 -2.49 8.67
CA ASP A 64 9.55 -1.42 9.68
C ASP A 64 9.43 -0.06 8.98
N VAL A 65 8.20 0.43 8.86
CA VAL A 65 7.87 1.68 8.19
C VAL A 65 8.55 2.88 8.85
N SER A 66 8.71 2.87 10.17
CA SER A 66 9.31 3.97 10.91
C SER A 66 10.82 4.09 10.65
N THR A 67 11.49 2.95 10.59
CA THR A 67 12.91 2.87 10.25
C THR A 67 13.12 3.22 8.79
N LEU A 68 12.31 2.66 7.87
CA LEU A 68 12.40 2.99 6.45
C LEU A 68 12.20 4.48 6.17
N ALA A 69 11.15 5.09 6.74
CA ALA A 69 10.88 6.51 6.56
C ALA A 69 12.10 7.36 6.95
N ARG A 70 12.70 7.06 8.11
CA ARG A 70 13.90 7.75 8.59
C ARG A 70 15.11 7.56 7.66
N THR A 71 15.34 6.33 7.19
CA THR A 71 16.41 6.01 6.24
C THR A 71 16.25 6.77 4.92
N CYS A 72 15.02 6.98 4.46
CA CYS A 72 14.71 7.78 3.27
C CYS A 72 14.67 9.30 3.53
N GLY A 73 14.98 9.78 4.74
CA GLY A 73 14.89 11.20 5.10
C GLY A 73 13.45 11.73 5.19
N LEU A 74 12.46 10.86 5.31
CA LEU A 74 11.04 11.20 5.45
C LEU A 74 10.64 11.32 6.92
N LYS A 75 9.67 12.20 7.19
CA LYS A 75 9.05 12.30 8.51
C LYS A 75 7.99 11.23 8.67
N TYR A 76 8.13 10.39 9.70
CA TYR A 76 7.10 9.43 10.09
C TYR A 76 5.83 10.12 10.61
N ILE A 77 5.98 11.19 11.40
CA ILE A 77 4.87 12.00 11.95
C ILE A 77 4.95 13.41 11.37
N ASN A 78 3.86 13.90 10.76
CA ASN A 78 3.78 15.21 10.10
C ASN A 78 2.94 16.25 10.85
N GLY A 79 2.72 16.04 12.15
CA GLY A 79 1.98 16.96 13.02
C GLY A 79 1.21 16.22 14.10
N LYS A 80 0.83 16.93 15.16
CA LYS A 80 -0.06 16.39 16.20
C LYS A 80 -1.40 16.02 15.57
N ASP A 81 -1.99 14.91 16.00
CA ASP A 81 -3.30 14.42 15.55
C ASP A 81 -3.36 14.12 14.03
N THR A 82 -2.22 13.76 13.43
CA THR A 82 -2.12 13.34 12.03
C THR A 82 -1.65 11.89 11.90
N VAL A 83 -2.01 11.25 10.79
CA VAL A 83 -1.49 9.95 10.37
C VAL A 83 -0.81 10.13 9.01
N THR A 84 0.45 9.74 8.92
CA THR A 84 1.18 9.67 7.65
C THR A 84 1.00 8.26 7.07
N TYR A 85 0.44 8.17 5.88
CA TYR A 85 0.34 6.89 5.17
C TYR A 85 1.52 6.73 4.22
N PHE A 86 2.17 5.56 4.26
CA PHE A 86 3.30 5.22 3.42
C PHE A 86 2.91 4.14 2.40
N GLY A 87 3.60 4.16 1.27
CA GLY A 87 3.53 3.09 0.29
C GLY A 87 4.86 3.00 -0.46
N ILE A 88 5.17 1.81 -0.98
CA ILE A 88 6.41 1.54 -1.72
C ILE A 88 6.03 0.92 -3.06
N LEU A 89 6.61 1.44 -4.15
CA LEU A 89 6.66 0.75 -5.43
C LEU A 89 7.98 -0.02 -5.51
N LEU A 90 7.89 -1.35 -5.52
CA LEU A 90 9.01 -2.24 -5.82
C LEU A 90 8.93 -2.59 -7.30
N TYR A 91 10.06 -2.54 -8.00
CA TYR A 91 10.14 -2.89 -9.41
C TYR A 91 11.50 -3.48 -9.73
N ASP A 92 11.53 -4.34 -10.74
CA ASP A 92 12.75 -4.88 -11.32
C ASP A 92 13.37 -3.81 -12.24
N ALA A 93 14.60 -3.39 -11.94
CA ALA A 93 15.28 -2.31 -12.65
C ALA A 93 15.87 -2.76 -14.00
N GLU A 94 15.99 -4.07 -14.24
CA GLU A 94 16.60 -4.65 -15.45
C GLU A 94 15.57 -4.91 -16.56
N THR A 95 14.69 -3.93 -16.81
CA THR A 95 13.66 -4.02 -17.87
C THR A 95 14.13 -3.54 -19.23
#